data_AF-A0A6H9UZR7-F1
#
_entry.id   AF-A0A6H9UZR7-F1
#
_cell.length_a   1.000
_cell.length_b   1.000
_cell.length_c   1.000
_cell.angle_alpha   90.00
_cell.angle_beta   90.00
_cell.angle_gamma   90.00
#
_symmetry.space_group_name_H-M   'P 1'
#
loop_
_entity.id
_entity.type
_entity.pdbx_description
1 polymer ?
#
loop_
_entity_poly.entity_id
_entity_poly.type
_entity_poly.pdbx_seq_one_letter_code
_entity_poly.pdbx_strand_id
1 'polypeptide(L)'
;MGRPWPQPGEPLWTDEDREWALALHYVEQDVCPDCRQPWGEATDPTNEGAWTAHLVRCHACHTAARTVGQFESSGGDMRGLHVNLSKG
;
A
#
# COMPACT_ATOMS: atom_id res chain seq x y z
N MET A 1 -3.13 -27.27 10.14
CA MET A 1 -1.83 -27.73 10.68
C MET A 1 -0.79 -27.47 9.60
N GLY A 2 0.29 -26.75 9.91
CA GLY A 2 1.32 -26.42 8.92
C GLY A 2 2.26 -27.59 8.64
N ARG A 3 3.01 -27.52 7.54
CA ARG A 3 4.07 -28.49 7.23
C ARG A 3 5.13 -28.51 8.35
N PRO A 4 5.78 -29.65 8.61
CA PRO A 4 6.90 -29.72 9.53
C PRO A 4 8.05 -28.81 9.08
N TRP A 5 8.87 -28.36 10.03
CA TRP A 5 10.04 -27.54 9.74
C TRP A 5 11.06 -28.33 8.90
N PRO A 6 11.64 -27.73 7.83
CA PRO A 6 12.60 -28.43 6.99
C PRO A 6 13.88 -28.78 7.76
N GLN A 7 14.47 -29.93 7.43
CA GLN A 7 15.74 -30.39 8.00
C GLN A 7 16.94 -29.67 7.36
N PRO A 8 18.15 -29.73 7.96
CA PRO A 8 19.34 -29.13 7.36
C PRO A 8 19.60 -29.65 5.93
N GLY A 9 19.63 -28.74 4.95
CA GLY A 9 19.81 -29.06 3.53
C GLY A 9 18.52 -29.16 2.72
N GLU A 10 17.36 -29.18 3.38
CA GLU A 10 16.06 -29.08 2.71
C GLU A 10 15.69 -27.62 2.44
N PRO A 11 15.01 -27.32 1.32
CA PRO A 11 14.59 -25.97 1.01
C PRO A 11 13.44 -25.52 1.93
N LEU A 12 13.53 -24.27 2.39
CA LEU A 12 12.47 -23.66 3.21
C LEU A 12 11.18 -23.41 2.43
N TRP A 13 11.32 -23.10 1.14
CA TRP A 13 10.23 -22.84 0.20
C TRP A 13 10.17 -23.97 -0.82
N THR A 14 9.01 -24.59 -0.96
CA THR A 14 8.75 -25.62 -1.97
C THR A 14 8.27 -24.98 -3.28
N ASP A 15 8.23 -25.76 -4.35
CA ASP A 15 7.59 -25.32 -5.60
C ASP A 15 6.10 -25.02 -5.38
N GLU A 16 5.42 -25.77 -4.52
CA GLU A 16 4.03 -25.52 -4.12
C GLU A 16 3.88 -24.16 -3.41
N ASP A 17 4.81 -23.78 -2.53
CA ASP A 17 4.78 -22.45 -1.91
C ASP A 17 4.91 -21.33 -2.94
N ARG A 18 5.76 -21.53 -3.95
CA ARG A 18 5.90 -20.58 -5.04
C ARG A 18 4.60 -20.48 -5.84
N GLU A 19 3.95 -21.60 -6.13
CA GLU A 19 2.66 -21.62 -6.83
C GLU A 19 1.58 -20.88 -6.04
N TRP A 20 1.50 -21.11 -4.73
CA TRP A 20 0.58 -20.36 -3.86
C TRP A 20 0.91 -18.87 -3.79
N ALA A 21 2.19 -18.50 -3.72
CA ALA A 21 2.60 -17.10 -3.73
C ALA A 21 2.25 -16.40 -5.06
N LEU A 22 2.43 -17.08 -6.19
CA LEU A 22 2.03 -16.56 -7.50
C LEU A 22 0.52 -16.45 -7.63
N ALA A 23 -0.24 -17.45 -7.17
CA ALA A 23 -1.70 -17.40 -7.17
C ALA A 23 -2.22 -16.25 -6.30
N LEU A 24 -1.66 -16.07 -5.10
CA LEU A 24 -1.98 -14.95 -4.22
C LEU A 24 -1.67 -13.62 -4.91
N HIS A 25 -0.51 -13.50 -5.57
CA HIS A 25 -0.15 -12.29 -6.30
C HIS A 25 -1.20 -11.93 -7.35
N TYR A 26 -1.70 -12.89 -8.14
CA TYR A 26 -2.75 -12.62 -9.12
C TYR A 26 -4.04 -12.11 -8.47
N VAL A 27 -4.45 -12.68 -7.33
CA VAL A 27 -5.64 -12.23 -6.59
C VAL A 27 -5.43 -10.83 -6.01
N GLU A 28 -4.26 -10.54 -5.45
CA GLU A 28 -3.93 -9.23 -4.88
C GLU A 28 -3.80 -8.12 -5.94
N GLN A 29 -3.54 -8.49 -7.19
CA GLN A 29 -3.54 -7.60 -8.34
C GLN A 29 -4.94 -7.41 -8.95
N ASP A 30 -5.91 -8.28 -8.66
CA ASP A 30 -7.30 -8.19 -9.16
C ASP A 30 -8.16 -7.19 -8.38
N VAL A 31 -7.63 -5.97 -8.25
CA VAL A 31 -8.27 -4.87 -7.54
C VAL A 31 -8.18 -3.58 -8.34
N CYS A 32 -9.09 -2.66 -8.08
CA CYS A 32 -9.05 -1.32 -8.66
C CYS A 32 -7.71 -0.62 -8.34
N PRO A 33 -7.00 -0.04 -9.33
CA PRO A 33 -5.71 0.62 -9.09
C PRO A 33 -5.83 1.89 -8.24
N ASP A 34 -7.00 2.52 -8.21
CA ASP A 34 -7.24 3.75 -7.47
C ASP A 34 -7.72 3.48 -6.03
N CYS A 35 -8.83 2.74 -5.88
CA CYS A 35 -9.46 2.52 -4.57
C CYS A 35 -9.06 1.20 -3.88
N ARG A 36 -8.32 0.33 -4.57
CA ARG A 36 -7.82 -0.97 -4.07
C ARG A 36 -8.89 -1.99 -3.66
N GLN A 37 -10.16 -1.77 -4.01
CA GLN A 37 -11.24 -2.74 -3.79
C GLN A 37 -11.26 -3.82 -4.90
N PRO A 38 -11.72 -5.05 -4.61
CA PRO A 38 -11.84 -6.11 -5.60
C PRO A 38 -12.70 -5.69 -6.80
N TRP A 39 -12.28 -6.02 -8.03
CA TRP A 39 -13.03 -5.64 -9.23
C TRP A 39 -14.46 -6.18 -9.25
N GLY A 40 -14.63 -7.44 -8.82
CA GLY A 40 -15.93 -8.07 -8.74
C GLY A 40 -16.94 -7.31 -7.86
N GLU A 41 -16.48 -6.69 -6.78
CA GLU A 41 -17.34 -5.93 -5.87
C GLU A 41 -17.49 -4.46 -6.32
N ALA A 42 -16.39 -3.84 -6.74
CA ALA A 42 -16.34 -2.44 -7.13
C ALA A 42 -17.13 -2.14 -8.42
N THR A 43 -17.32 -3.14 -9.30
CA THR A 43 -18.05 -3.00 -10.57
C THR A 43 -19.40 -3.72 -10.60
N ASP A 44 -19.79 -4.38 -9.50
CA ASP A 44 -21.12 -4.98 -9.39
C ASP A 44 -22.18 -3.86 -9.39
N PRO A 45 -23.13 -3.84 -10.35
CA PRO A 45 -24.18 -2.83 -10.40
C PRO A 45 -25.05 -2.79 -9.13
N THR A 46 -25.15 -3.90 -8.39
CA THR A 46 -25.92 -3.96 -7.14
C THR A 46 -25.29 -3.14 -6.00
N ASN A 47 -24.00 -2.82 -6.10
CA ASN A 47 -23.26 -2.02 -5.13
C ASN A 47 -23.27 -0.51 -5.45
N GLU A 48 -24.00 -0.07 -6.48
CA GLU A 48 -24.12 1.34 -6.81
C GLU A 48 -24.72 2.12 -5.62
N GLY A 49 -23.98 3.13 -5.14
CA GLY A 49 -24.36 3.93 -3.97
C GLY A 49 -24.16 3.25 -2.61
N ALA A 50 -23.64 2.02 -2.55
CA ALA A 50 -23.40 1.31 -1.28
C ALA A 50 -22.13 1.75 -0.54
N TRP A 51 -21.19 2.38 -1.24
CA TRP A 51 -19.89 2.76 -0.70
C TRP A 51 -19.92 4.11 0.02
N THR A 52 -19.26 4.20 1.17
CA THR A 52 -19.04 5.46 1.90
C THR A 52 -17.57 5.85 1.84
N ALA A 53 -17.29 7.07 1.40
CA ALA A 53 -15.95 7.63 1.41
C ALA A 53 -15.63 8.30 2.75
N HIS A 54 -14.44 8.02 3.31
CA HIS A 54 -13.92 8.68 4.50
C HIS A 54 -12.64 9.44 4.18
N LEU A 55 -12.56 10.69 4.64
CA LEU A 55 -11.34 11.48 4.53
C LEU A 55 -10.40 11.16 5.69
N VAL A 56 -9.17 10.75 5.37
CA VAL A 56 -8.11 10.52 6.36
C VAL A 56 -6.99 11.54 6.16
N ARG A 57 -6.58 12.20 7.24
CA ARG A 57 -5.41 13.08 7.25
C ARG A 57 -4.20 12.32 7.78
N CYS A 58 -3.19 12.10 6.92
CA CYS A 58 -1.88 11.62 7.40
C CYS A 58 -1.14 12.76 8.12
N HIS A 59 -0.93 12.63 9.43
CA HIS A 59 -0.24 13.66 10.22
C HIS A 59 1.23 13.82 9.83
N ALA A 60 1.89 12.74 9.37
CA ALA A 60 3.27 12.80 8.88
C ALA A 60 3.36 13.62 7.58
N CYS A 61 2.53 13.30 6.58
CA CYS A 61 2.46 14.04 5.33
C CYS A 61 1.98 15.48 5.54
N HIS A 62 1.04 15.70 6.47
CA HIS A 62 0.59 17.04 6.82
C HIS A 62 1.75 17.89 7.37
N THR A 63 2.59 17.31 8.24
CA THR A 63 3.80 17.98 8.74
C THR A 63 4.77 18.28 7.61
N ALA A 64 5.07 17.32 6.73
CA ALA A 64 5.94 17.54 5.58
C ALA A 64 5.44 18.69 4.69
N ALA A 65 4.17 18.63 4.28
CA ALA A 65 3.55 19.66 3.43
C ALA A 65 3.58 21.03 4.11
N ARG A 66 3.32 21.10 5.42
CA ARG A 66 3.38 22.35 6.18
C ARG A 66 4.81 22.91 6.22
N THR A 67 5.81 22.09 6.48
CA THR A 67 7.22 22.50 6.51
C THR A 67 7.69 23.00 5.15
N VAL A 68 7.33 22.29 4.08
CA VAL A 68 7.62 22.69 2.70
C VAL A 68 6.99 24.04 2.37
N GLY A 69 5.68 24.18 2.64
CA GLY A 69 4.96 25.43 2.39
C GLY A 69 5.52 26.62 3.18
N GLN A 70 5.98 26.40 4.42
CA GLN A 70 6.68 27.42 5.21
C GLN A 70 8.02 27.82 4.59
N PHE A 71 8.81 26.87 4.12
CA PHE A 71 10.09 27.15 3.45
C PHE A 71 9.90 27.94 2.16
N GLU A 72 8.97 27.51 1.30
CA GLU A 72 8.60 28.24 0.08
C GLU A 72 8.13 29.67 0.39
N SER A 73 7.22 29.82 1.38
CA SER A 73 6.70 31.12 1.80
C SER A 73 7.78 32.05 2.36
N SER A 74 8.89 31.49 2.86
CA SER A 74 10.06 32.25 3.29
C SER A 74 11.03 32.63 2.16
N GLY A 75 10.68 32.32 0.91
CA GLY A 75 11.50 32.59 -0.28
C GLY A 75 12.52 31.49 -0.61
N GLY A 76 12.35 30.28 -0.04
CA GLY A 76 13.22 29.14 -0.30
C GLY A 76 13.09 28.60 -1.74
N ASP A 77 14.21 28.15 -2.31
CA ASP A 77 14.22 27.46 -3.62
C ASP A 77 13.82 25.99 -3.46
N MET A 78 12.73 25.61 -4.12
CA MET A 78 12.12 24.30 -4.02
C MET A 78 12.83 23.20 -4.82
N ARG A 79 13.76 23.56 -5.72
CA ARG A 79 14.40 22.61 -6.63
C ARG A 79 15.38 21.71 -5.87
N GLY A 80 15.20 20.40 -6.03
CA GLY A 80 16.06 19.39 -5.39
C GLY A 80 15.81 19.19 -3.89
N LEU A 81 14.70 19.70 -3.35
CA LEU A 81 14.36 19.54 -1.94
C LEU A 81 13.83 18.12 -1.64
N HIS A 82 14.43 17.47 -0.65
CA HIS A 82 13.94 16.21 -0.08
C HIS A 82 13.51 16.43 1.37
N VAL A 83 12.31 15.97 1.73
CA VAL A 83 11.79 16.06 3.10
C VAL A 83 11.96 14.71 3.78
N ASN A 84 12.71 14.68 4.88
CA ASN A 84 12.80 13.52 5.76
C ASN A 84 11.90 13.74 6.99
N LEU A 85 11.22 12.68 7.42
CA LEU A 85 10.33 12.69 8.57
C LEU A 85 10.83 11.67 9.59
N SER A 86 11.03 12.12 10.84
CA SER A 86 11.32 11.26 11.98
C SER A 86 10.23 11.37 13.03
N LYS A 87 9.94 10.27 13.72
CA LYS A 87 9.05 10.25 14.88
C LYS A 87 9.90 10.35 16.15
N GLY A 88 9.52 11.27 17.05
CA GLY A 88 10.11 11.40 18.39
C GLY A 88 9.46 10.47 19.41
#